data_AF-A0A8S0H2Z2-F1
#
_entry.id   AF-A0A8S0H2Z2-F1
#
_cell.length_a   1.000
_cell.length_b   1.000
_cell.length_c   1.000
_cell.angle_alpha   90.00
_cell.angle_beta   90.00
_cell.angle_gamma   90.00
#
_symmetry.space_group_name_H-M   'P 1'
#
loop_
_entity.id
_entity.type
_entity.pdbx_description
1 polymer ?
#
loop_
_entity_poly.entity_id
_entity_poly.type
_entity_poly.pdbx_seq_one_letter_code
_entity_poly.pdbx_strand_id
1 'polypeptide(L)'
;MTSAPISNQSNPAWSRDELVLALNLYLLHRNGLPGVNHPDVLALSQSLNLIGNATGVSKNQSFRNANGVCMKLNNFRRWDPSYTNNGRTGLAKGNKDEQLVWLEFANDPERLAEVVAAINANVQTIPASPIDLSAADDPGFFEAEEGKVLTRVHRVRERDKKIVKRKKEEALKQHGALQCEACGFNFSQTYGADVEGVIDVHHTKPLHTLQPGDKTKLADLALLCANCHRVVHSQRKWLSVAEVKERYQANLKQIQM
;
A
#
# COMPACT_ATOMS: atom_id res chain seq x y z
N MET A 1 26.04 30.13 21.36
CA MET A 1 25.02 29.09 21.12
C MET A 1 24.08 29.59 20.05
N THR A 2 24.43 29.36 18.79
CA THR A 2 23.63 29.76 17.63
C THR A 2 22.69 28.62 17.27
N SER A 3 21.40 28.81 17.52
CA SER A 3 20.33 27.93 17.07
C SER A 3 20.32 27.90 15.54
N ALA A 4 20.46 26.70 14.96
CA ALA A 4 20.32 26.49 13.53
C ALA A 4 18.89 26.86 13.06
N PRO A 5 18.72 27.43 11.85
CA PRO A 5 17.39 27.76 11.34
C PRO A 5 16.59 26.48 11.09
N ILE A 6 15.35 26.43 11.60
CA ILE A 6 14.39 25.37 11.31
C ILE A 6 14.10 25.43 9.81
N SER A 7 14.64 24.49 9.04
CA SER A 7 14.39 24.40 7.60
C SER A 7 12.90 24.28 7.34
N ASN A 8 12.35 25.19 6.54
CA ASN A 8 10.96 25.17 6.08
C ASN A 8 10.78 24.00 5.09
N GLN A 9 10.70 22.77 5.60
CA GLN A 9 10.46 21.59 4.78
C GLN A 9 9.05 21.67 4.21
N SER A 10 8.96 21.80 2.88
CA SER A 10 7.70 21.75 2.14
C SER A 10 6.97 20.42 2.39
N ASN A 11 5.65 20.46 2.35
CA ASN A 11 4.87 19.24 2.52
C ASN A 11 5.19 18.25 1.40
N PRO A 12 5.34 16.95 1.73
CA PRO A 12 5.62 15.92 0.74
C PRO A 12 4.42 15.72 -0.22
N ALA A 13 4.71 15.11 -1.36
CA ALA A 13 3.72 14.76 -2.36
C ALA A 13 2.58 13.91 -1.76
N TRP A 14 1.36 14.05 -2.29
CA TRP A 14 0.21 13.25 -1.88
C TRP A 14 0.43 11.79 -2.27
N SER A 15 0.31 10.87 -1.31
CA SER A 15 0.36 9.44 -1.59
C SER A 15 -0.91 8.98 -2.30
N ARG A 16 -0.87 7.77 -2.87
CA ARG A 16 -2.05 7.16 -3.49
C ARG A 16 -3.21 7.06 -2.50
N ASP A 17 -2.97 6.59 -1.27
CA ASP A 17 -4.01 6.45 -0.24
C ASP A 17 -4.67 7.79 0.08
N GLU A 18 -3.86 8.84 0.22
CA GLU A 18 -4.36 10.19 0.49
C GLU A 18 -5.24 10.70 -0.67
N LEU A 19 -4.86 10.38 -1.91
CA LEU A 19 -5.63 10.71 -3.11
C LEU A 19 -6.91 9.89 -3.24
N VAL A 20 -6.90 8.61 -2.88
CA VAL A 20 -8.08 7.73 -2.87
C VAL A 20 -9.12 8.25 -1.87
N LEU A 21 -8.68 8.58 -0.64
CA LEU A 21 -9.57 9.16 0.37
C LEU A 21 -10.12 10.53 -0.07
N ALA A 22 -9.30 11.37 -0.70
CA ALA A 22 -9.74 12.65 -1.23
C ALA A 22 -10.70 12.51 -2.43
N LEU A 23 -10.48 11.54 -3.33
CA LEU A 23 -11.39 11.26 -4.44
C LEU A 23 -12.75 10.78 -3.93
N ASN A 24 -12.78 9.91 -2.92
CA ASN A 24 -14.02 9.48 -2.29
C ASN A 24 -14.83 10.67 -1.76
N LEU A 25 -14.18 11.58 -1.01
CA LEU A 25 -14.85 12.78 -0.53
C LEU A 25 -15.32 13.69 -1.68
N TYR A 26 -14.52 13.81 -2.74
CA TYR A 26 -14.89 14.57 -3.93
C TYR A 26 -16.17 14.02 -4.57
N LEU A 27 -16.25 12.70 -4.79
CA LEU A 27 -17.39 12.07 -5.45
C LEU A 27 -18.67 12.15 -4.61
N LEU A 28 -18.55 12.05 -3.27
CA LEU A 28 -19.68 12.25 -2.35
C LEU A 28 -20.26 13.67 -2.42
N HIS A 29 -19.41 14.68 -2.67
CA HIS A 29 -19.80 16.09 -2.74
C HIS A 29 -19.68 16.69 -4.16
N ARG A 30 -19.74 15.85 -5.20
CA ARG A 30 -19.48 16.25 -6.60
C ARG A 30 -20.32 17.44 -7.08
N ASN A 31 -21.55 17.55 -6.59
CA ASN A 31 -22.50 18.60 -7.01
C ASN A 31 -22.33 19.93 -6.23
N GLY A 32 -21.49 19.96 -5.20
CA GLY A 32 -21.26 21.13 -4.36
C GLY A 32 -20.15 20.86 -3.35
N LEU A 33 -18.92 21.24 -3.69
CA LEU A 33 -17.76 20.91 -2.85
C LEU A 33 -17.84 21.59 -1.48
N PRO A 34 -17.50 20.86 -0.40
CA PRO A 34 -17.54 21.38 0.95
C PRO A 34 -16.44 22.44 1.16
N GLY A 35 -16.77 23.44 1.98
CA GLY A 35 -15.81 24.45 2.44
C GLY A 35 -14.85 23.92 3.52
N VAL A 36 -13.84 24.73 3.85
CA VAL A 36 -12.75 24.37 4.78
C VAL A 36 -13.22 23.95 6.18
N ASN A 37 -14.35 24.46 6.66
CA ASN A 37 -14.89 24.16 7.99
C ASN A 37 -15.93 23.03 7.98
N HIS A 38 -16.16 22.39 6.83
CA HIS A 38 -17.15 21.32 6.74
C HIS A 38 -16.71 20.08 7.54
N PRO A 39 -17.61 19.40 8.28
CA PRO A 39 -17.28 18.23 9.09
C PRO A 39 -16.49 17.17 8.32
N ASP A 40 -16.91 16.81 7.11
CA ASP A 40 -16.23 15.79 6.31
C ASP A 40 -14.81 16.20 5.86
N VAL A 41 -14.57 17.50 5.63
CA VAL A 41 -13.23 18.01 5.28
C VAL A 41 -12.31 17.92 6.49
N LEU A 42 -12.82 18.27 7.67
CA LEU A 42 -12.09 18.17 8.94
C LEU A 42 -11.79 16.71 9.28
N ALA A 43 -12.78 15.82 9.12
CA ALA A 43 -12.63 14.39 9.34
C ALA A 43 -11.57 13.78 8.39
N LEU A 44 -11.61 14.11 7.11
CA LEU A 44 -10.60 13.66 6.15
C LEU A 44 -9.21 14.20 6.54
N SER A 45 -9.09 15.48 6.89
CA SER A 45 -7.82 16.06 7.34
C SER A 45 -7.25 15.32 8.57
N GLN A 46 -8.10 14.95 9.52
CA GLN A 46 -7.71 14.15 10.68
C GLN A 46 -7.19 12.76 10.27
N SER A 47 -7.91 12.04 9.41
CA SER A 47 -7.48 10.72 8.91
C SER A 47 -6.15 10.78 8.15
N LEU A 48 -5.96 11.80 7.31
CA LEU A 48 -4.70 12.01 6.59
C LEU A 48 -3.54 12.29 7.54
N ASN A 49 -3.78 13.04 8.62
CA ASN A 49 -2.77 13.29 9.64
C ASN A 49 -2.41 12.02 10.44
N LEU A 50 -3.39 11.16 10.73
CA LEU A 50 -3.11 9.84 11.32
C LEU A 50 -2.22 8.98 10.41
N ILE A 51 -2.50 8.96 9.10
CA ILE A 51 -1.64 8.30 8.10
C ILE A 51 -0.24 8.90 8.09
N GLY A 52 -0.13 10.22 8.05
CA GLY A 52 1.15 10.93 8.04
C GLY A 52 1.99 10.65 9.28
N ASN A 53 1.37 10.62 10.46
CA ASN A 53 2.04 10.29 11.72
C ASN A 53 2.49 8.83 11.74
N ALA A 54 1.61 7.90 11.35
CA ALA A 54 1.92 6.48 11.26
C ALA A 54 3.10 6.23 10.31
N THR A 55 3.14 6.92 9.17
CA THR A 55 4.19 6.78 8.15
C THR A 55 5.47 7.58 8.43
N GLY A 56 5.51 8.41 9.47
CA GLY A 56 6.66 9.28 9.80
C GLY A 56 6.85 10.44 8.82
N VAL A 57 5.84 10.76 8.02
CA VAL A 57 5.85 11.76 6.96
C VAL A 57 5.29 13.10 7.43
N SER A 58 4.45 13.09 8.47
CA SER A 58 3.91 14.30 9.10
C SER A 58 5.00 15.02 9.91
N LYS A 59 5.37 16.23 9.46
CA LYS A 59 6.48 17.00 10.06
C LYS A 59 6.08 18.42 10.51
N ASN A 60 4.88 18.88 10.20
CA ASN A 60 4.46 20.25 10.50
C ASN A 60 2.92 20.37 10.59
N GLN A 61 2.44 21.49 11.16
CA GLN A 61 1.00 21.76 11.33
C GLN A 61 0.25 22.02 10.02
N SER A 62 0.97 22.29 8.93
CA SER A 62 0.37 22.49 7.61
C SER A 62 0.09 21.17 6.86
N PHE A 63 0.57 20.05 7.39
CA PHE A 63 0.45 18.74 6.77
C PHE A 63 -1.02 18.34 6.64
N ARG A 64 -1.47 18.18 5.38
CA ARG A 64 -2.81 17.69 5.03
C ARG A 64 -3.95 18.37 5.82
N ASN A 65 -3.79 19.66 6.10
CA ASN A 65 -4.81 20.46 6.78
C ASN A 65 -6.06 20.65 5.89
N ALA A 66 -7.14 21.17 6.47
CA ALA A 66 -8.42 21.37 5.78
C ALA A 66 -8.30 22.18 4.46
N ASN A 67 -7.44 23.20 4.43
CA ASN A 67 -7.17 23.97 3.21
C ASN A 67 -6.54 23.10 2.13
N GLY A 68 -5.56 22.26 2.49
CA GLY A 68 -4.93 21.30 1.59
C GLY A 68 -5.93 20.28 1.05
N VAL A 69 -6.88 19.83 1.87
CA VAL A 69 -7.98 18.94 1.45
C VAL A 69 -8.87 19.65 0.42
N CYS A 70 -9.41 20.83 0.73
CA CYS A 70 -10.24 21.59 -0.22
C CYS A 70 -9.52 21.87 -1.54
N MET A 71 -8.22 22.21 -1.48
CA MET A 71 -7.39 22.37 -2.68
C MET A 71 -7.35 21.08 -3.50
N LYS A 72 -7.19 19.91 -2.86
CA LYS A 72 -7.19 18.63 -3.58
C LYS A 72 -8.54 18.26 -4.18
N LEU A 73 -9.64 18.50 -3.48
CA LEU A 73 -10.98 18.32 -4.04
C LEU A 73 -11.16 19.16 -5.32
N ASN A 74 -10.66 20.40 -5.32
CA ASN A 74 -10.71 21.25 -6.50
C ASN A 74 -9.81 20.78 -7.66
N ASN A 75 -8.72 20.04 -7.39
CA ASN A 75 -7.89 19.47 -8.47
C ASN A 75 -8.63 18.38 -9.25
N PHE A 76 -9.45 17.54 -8.58
CA PHE A 76 -10.21 16.48 -9.24
C PHE A 76 -11.23 17.00 -10.27
N ARG A 77 -11.72 18.24 -10.11
CA ARG A 77 -12.59 18.90 -11.11
C ARG A 77 -12.00 18.95 -12.51
N ARG A 78 -10.67 18.88 -12.66
CA ARG A 78 -10.01 18.83 -13.97
C ARG A 78 -10.33 17.53 -14.72
N TRP A 79 -10.52 16.44 -14.00
CA TRP A 79 -10.70 15.11 -14.56
C TRP A 79 -12.17 14.70 -14.65
N ASP A 80 -13.07 15.48 -14.03
CA ASP A 80 -14.51 15.23 -13.99
C ASP A 80 -15.24 15.76 -15.23
N PRO A 81 -15.75 14.89 -16.12
CA PRO A 81 -16.50 15.32 -17.31
C PRO A 81 -17.79 16.05 -16.94
N SER A 82 -18.42 15.74 -15.80
CA SER A 82 -19.63 16.43 -15.36
C SER A 82 -19.38 17.89 -15.00
N TYR A 83 -18.12 18.23 -14.68
CA TYR A 83 -17.69 19.60 -14.44
C TYR A 83 -17.16 20.26 -15.72
N THR A 84 -16.29 19.56 -16.46
CA THR A 84 -15.57 20.13 -17.61
C THR A 84 -16.42 20.27 -18.87
N ASN A 85 -17.39 19.39 -19.09
CA ASN A 85 -18.29 19.48 -20.25
C ASN A 85 -19.17 20.74 -20.24
N ASN A 86 -19.28 21.40 -19.08
CA ASN A 86 -19.97 22.70 -18.93
C ASN A 86 -19.06 23.91 -19.25
N GLY A 87 -17.92 23.70 -19.91
CA GLY A 87 -16.96 24.74 -20.27
C GLY A 87 -16.12 25.26 -19.08
N ARG A 88 -16.23 24.61 -17.91
CA ARG A 88 -15.46 24.96 -16.71
C ARG A 88 -14.15 24.18 -16.69
N THR A 89 -13.11 24.78 -16.12
CA THR A 89 -11.82 24.10 -15.93
C THR A 89 -11.49 23.99 -14.43
N GLY A 90 -10.86 22.88 -14.06
CA GLY A 90 -10.29 22.73 -12.72
C GLY A 90 -9.04 23.60 -12.55
N LEU A 91 -8.42 23.55 -11.36
CA LEU A 91 -7.17 24.25 -11.10
C LEU A 91 -6.09 23.85 -12.13
N ALA A 92 -5.25 24.80 -12.56
CA ALA A 92 -4.26 24.60 -13.63
C ALA A 92 -3.01 23.81 -13.18
N LYS A 93 -2.67 23.84 -11.90
CA LYS A 93 -1.56 23.08 -11.31
C LYS A 93 -2.10 21.86 -10.56
N GLY A 94 -1.73 20.66 -11.00
CA GLY A 94 -2.21 19.37 -10.48
C GLY A 94 -1.16 18.29 -10.75
N ASN A 95 -1.29 17.13 -10.10
CA ASN A 95 -0.33 16.03 -10.21
C ASN A 95 -0.89 14.92 -11.13
N LYS A 96 -0.01 14.23 -11.88
CA LYS A 96 -0.37 13.06 -12.70
C LYS A 96 -1.00 11.93 -11.88
N ASP A 97 -0.64 11.80 -10.60
CA ASP A 97 -1.21 10.78 -9.72
C ASP A 97 -2.71 10.98 -9.46
N GLU A 98 -3.22 12.21 -9.53
CA GLU A 98 -4.66 12.49 -9.41
C GLU A 98 -5.43 11.90 -10.59
N GLN A 99 -4.84 11.94 -11.79
CA GLN A 99 -5.41 11.34 -12.99
C GLN A 99 -5.44 9.81 -12.88
N LEU A 100 -4.39 9.19 -12.34
CA LEU A 100 -4.33 7.74 -12.19
C LEU A 100 -5.43 7.24 -11.25
N VAL A 101 -5.57 7.86 -10.08
CA VAL A 101 -6.62 7.50 -9.11
C VAL A 101 -8.02 7.79 -9.67
N TRP A 102 -8.18 8.87 -10.44
CA TRP A 102 -9.43 9.16 -11.15
C TRP A 102 -9.79 8.05 -12.16
N LEU A 103 -8.86 7.71 -13.05
CA LEU A 103 -9.08 6.68 -14.08
C LEU A 103 -9.38 5.31 -13.45
N GLU A 104 -8.79 5.02 -12.30
CA GLU A 104 -8.98 3.76 -11.58
C GLU A 104 -10.37 3.64 -10.92
N PHE A 105 -10.88 4.72 -10.32
CA PHE A 105 -12.03 4.63 -9.41
C PHE A 105 -13.25 5.48 -9.76
N ALA A 106 -13.14 6.51 -10.61
CA ALA A 106 -14.23 7.46 -10.81
C ALA A 106 -15.51 6.81 -11.39
N ASN A 107 -15.36 5.70 -12.10
CA ASN A 107 -16.47 4.94 -12.68
C ASN A 107 -16.80 3.65 -11.90
N ASP A 108 -16.16 3.42 -10.75
CA ASP A 108 -16.33 2.22 -9.92
C ASP A 108 -16.44 2.60 -8.43
N PRO A 109 -17.58 3.17 -8.01
CA PRO A 109 -17.78 3.66 -6.65
C PRO A 109 -17.83 2.54 -5.61
N GLU A 110 -18.23 1.33 -5.99
CA GLU A 110 -18.23 0.16 -5.10
C GLU A 110 -16.80 -0.23 -4.74
N ARG A 111 -15.93 -0.43 -5.74
CA ARG A 111 -14.52 -0.73 -5.50
C ARG A 111 -13.80 0.40 -4.77
N LEU A 112 -14.12 1.66 -5.06
CA LEU A 112 -13.58 2.80 -4.32
C LEU A 112 -13.96 2.73 -2.83
N ALA A 113 -15.23 2.46 -2.53
CA ALA A 113 -15.72 2.36 -1.16
C ALA A 113 -15.03 1.20 -0.39
N GLU A 114 -14.80 0.07 -1.04
CA GLU A 114 -14.05 -1.06 -0.46
C GLU A 114 -12.62 -0.67 -0.10
N VAL A 115 -11.89 -0.04 -1.03
CA VAL A 115 -10.51 0.41 -0.78
C VAL A 115 -10.46 1.47 0.32
N VAL A 116 -11.40 2.42 0.32
CA VAL A 116 -11.51 3.45 1.38
C VAL A 116 -11.78 2.84 2.74
N ALA A 117 -12.69 1.87 2.81
CA ALA A 117 -12.98 1.14 4.04
C ALA A 117 -11.75 0.39 4.55
N ALA A 118 -11.03 -0.28 3.65
CA ALA A 118 -9.79 -0.97 3.98
C ALA A 118 -8.70 0.00 4.49
N ILE A 119 -8.49 1.14 3.84
CA ILE A 119 -7.55 2.16 4.31
C ILE A 119 -7.94 2.63 5.71
N ASN A 120 -9.19 3.07 5.92
CA ASN A 120 -9.65 3.60 7.20
C ASN A 120 -9.56 2.58 8.34
N ALA A 121 -9.97 1.33 8.10
CA ALA A 121 -9.88 0.26 9.08
C ALA A 121 -8.44 -0.01 9.51
N ASN A 122 -7.50 0.05 8.57
CA ASN A 122 -6.11 -0.24 8.86
C ASN A 122 -5.38 0.94 9.50
N VAL A 123 -5.71 2.20 9.15
CA VAL A 123 -5.14 3.41 9.78
C VAL A 123 -5.31 3.40 11.31
N GLN A 124 -6.45 2.93 11.81
CA GLN A 124 -6.71 2.83 13.25
C GLN A 124 -5.91 1.72 13.95
N THR A 125 -5.39 0.75 13.19
CA THR A 125 -4.63 -0.40 13.72
C THR A 125 -3.13 -0.25 13.60
N ILE A 126 -2.63 0.83 12.96
CA ILE A 126 -1.18 1.05 12.84
C ILE A 126 -0.62 1.37 14.23
N PRO A 127 0.35 0.59 14.75
CA PRO A 127 0.99 0.92 16.02
C PRO A 127 1.60 2.31 15.98
N ALA A 128 1.42 3.09 17.04
CA ALA A 128 1.98 4.44 17.20
C ALA A 128 3.53 4.46 17.21
N SER A 129 4.17 3.30 17.36
CA SER A 129 5.61 3.18 17.21
C SER A 129 5.99 3.27 15.73
N PRO A 130 6.88 4.20 15.34
CA PRO A 130 7.50 4.12 14.03
C PRO A 130 8.29 2.82 14.00
N ILE A 131 7.78 1.83 13.27
CA ILE A 131 8.67 0.81 12.73
C ILE A 131 9.58 1.59 11.81
N ASP A 132 10.88 1.57 12.12
CA ASP A 132 11.88 2.24 11.32
C ASP A 132 11.78 1.74 9.86
N LEU A 133 11.23 2.60 9.02
CA LEU A 133 11.15 2.47 7.58
C LEU A 133 12.08 3.49 6.91
N SER A 134 12.99 4.13 7.67
CA SER A 134 14.08 4.92 7.10
C SER A 134 15.16 4.04 6.45
N ALA A 135 14.92 2.73 6.34
CA ALA A 135 15.27 1.99 5.13
C ALA A 135 14.51 2.62 3.95
N ALA A 136 14.95 3.83 3.59
CA ALA A 136 14.74 4.46 2.31
C ALA A 136 14.88 3.37 1.26
N ASP A 137 13.87 3.27 0.40
CA ASP A 137 13.92 2.57 -0.88
C ASP A 137 14.83 1.35 -0.87
N ASP A 138 14.36 0.21 -0.33
CA ASP A 138 14.98 -1.07 -0.68
C ASP A 138 14.99 -1.12 -2.22
N PRO A 139 16.16 -1.04 -2.89
CA PRO A 139 16.19 -0.78 -4.31
C PRO A 139 15.41 -1.86 -5.05
N GLY A 140 14.32 -1.51 -5.73
CA GLY A 140 13.47 -2.47 -6.46
C GLY A 140 12.27 -3.01 -5.69
N PHE A 141 11.93 -2.48 -4.51
CA PHE A 141 10.62 -2.65 -3.89
C PHE A 141 9.67 -1.53 -4.34
N PHE A 142 8.54 -1.88 -4.94
CA PHE A 142 7.54 -0.89 -5.38
C PHE A 142 6.35 -0.82 -4.41
N GLU A 143 5.87 0.39 -4.15
CA GLU A 143 4.58 0.60 -3.49
C GLU A 143 3.50 -0.19 -4.24
N ALA A 144 2.74 -1.00 -3.48
CA ALA A 144 1.66 -1.80 -4.07
C ALA A 144 0.63 -0.90 -4.74
N GLU A 145 -0.13 -1.47 -5.67
CA GLU A 145 -1.32 -0.84 -6.24
C GLU A 145 -2.27 -0.41 -5.12
N GLU A 146 -2.30 -1.11 -3.99
CA GLU A 146 -3.10 -0.79 -2.82
C GLU A 146 -2.70 0.51 -2.09
N GLY A 147 -1.50 1.02 -2.31
CA GLY A 147 -0.94 2.22 -1.65
C GLY A 147 -0.11 1.94 -0.40
N LYS A 148 0.56 2.98 0.12
CA LYS A 148 1.53 2.91 1.25
C LYS A 148 0.97 2.31 2.53
N VAL A 149 -0.24 2.68 2.93
CA VAL A 149 -0.88 2.24 4.18
C VAL A 149 -1.07 0.74 4.16
N LEU A 150 -1.69 0.23 3.09
CA LEU A 150 -1.94 -1.19 2.92
C LEU A 150 -0.62 -1.96 2.70
N THR A 151 0.31 -1.42 1.90
CA THR A 151 1.67 -2.00 1.77
C THR A 151 2.37 -2.17 3.12
N ARG A 152 2.27 -1.17 4.00
CA ARG A 152 2.88 -1.22 5.34
C ARG A 152 2.25 -2.30 6.20
N VAL A 153 0.92 -2.37 6.23
CA VAL A 153 0.20 -3.38 7.01
C VAL A 153 0.55 -4.78 6.50
N HIS A 154 0.69 -4.95 5.19
CA HIS A 154 1.00 -6.23 4.56
C HIS A 154 2.37 -6.71 5.06
N ARG A 155 3.38 -5.84 5.00
CA ARG A 155 4.73 -6.11 5.54
C ARG A 155 4.75 -6.39 7.05
N VAL A 156 3.94 -5.69 7.84
CA VAL A 156 3.84 -5.95 9.29
C VAL A 156 3.27 -7.34 9.53
N ARG A 157 2.21 -7.72 8.82
CA ARG A 157 1.59 -9.04 8.94
C ARG A 157 2.52 -10.15 8.48
N GLU A 158 3.26 -9.96 7.38
CA GLU A 158 4.31 -10.89 6.91
C GLU A 158 5.40 -11.14 7.96
N ARG A 159 5.63 -10.17 8.85
CA ARG A 159 6.62 -10.24 9.94
C ARG A 159 6.01 -10.63 11.29
N ASP A 160 4.72 -10.96 11.37
CA ASP A 160 4.12 -11.44 12.61
C ASP A 160 4.72 -12.80 12.98
N LYS A 161 5.55 -12.81 14.03
CA LYS A 161 6.29 -13.99 14.47
C LYS A 161 5.39 -15.21 14.73
N LYS A 162 4.16 -15.00 15.21
CA LYS A 162 3.24 -16.09 15.53
C LYS A 162 2.74 -16.75 14.25
N ILE A 163 2.33 -15.94 13.27
CA ILE A 163 1.77 -16.49 12.03
C ILE A 163 2.85 -17.09 11.13
N VAL A 164 4.03 -16.46 11.10
CA VAL A 164 5.22 -16.96 10.41
C VAL A 164 5.60 -18.33 10.93
N LYS A 165 5.72 -18.46 12.27
CA LYS A 165 6.04 -19.74 12.91
C LYS A 165 5.02 -20.82 12.57
N ARG A 166 3.72 -20.51 12.70
CA ARG A 166 2.63 -21.47 12.40
C ARG A 166 2.63 -21.92 10.94
N LYS A 167 2.86 -21.02 9.98
CA LYS A 167 2.93 -21.40 8.55
C LYS A 167 4.13 -22.29 8.25
N LYS A 168 5.30 -22.01 8.83
CA LYS A 168 6.49 -22.85 8.67
C LYS A 168 6.30 -24.25 9.29
N GLU A 169 5.73 -24.31 10.50
CA GLU A 169 5.40 -25.58 11.16
C GLU A 169 4.41 -26.43 10.33
N GLU A 170 3.38 -25.80 9.76
CA GLU A 170 2.42 -26.49 8.90
C GLU A 170 3.08 -27.03 7.64
N ALA A 171 3.93 -26.23 6.97
CA ALA A 171 4.66 -26.68 5.79
C ALA A 171 5.62 -27.83 6.09
N LEU A 172 6.35 -27.77 7.21
CA LEU A 172 7.19 -28.88 7.66
C LEU A 172 6.38 -30.14 7.93
N LYS A 173 5.20 -30.00 8.56
CA LYS A 173 4.32 -31.15 8.84
C LYS A 173 3.74 -31.77 7.57
N GLN A 174 3.36 -30.96 6.58
CA GLN A 174 2.73 -31.44 5.34
C GLN A 174 3.75 -31.96 4.32
N HIS A 175 4.91 -31.32 4.22
CA HIS A 175 5.86 -31.56 3.12
C HIS A 175 7.24 -32.03 3.59
N GLY A 176 7.50 -32.06 4.89
CA GLY A 176 8.80 -32.47 5.46
C GLY A 176 9.94 -31.49 5.24
N ALA A 177 9.70 -30.35 4.57
CA ALA A 177 10.72 -29.37 4.24
C ALA A 177 10.11 -27.97 4.02
N LEU A 178 10.96 -26.94 4.18
CA LEU A 178 10.63 -25.57 3.79
C LEU A 178 11.17 -25.30 2.39
N GLN A 179 10.27 -25.14 1.43
CA GLN A 179 10.62 -24.90 0.02
C GLN A 179 9.83 -23.69 -0.49
N CYS A 180 10.45 -22.93 -1.39
CA CYS A 180 9.78 -21.83 -2.06
C CYS A 180 8.62 -22.37 -2.92
N GLU A 181 7.40 -21.91 -2.67
CA GLU A 181 6.20 -22.33 -3.39
C GLU A 181 6.19 -21.88 -4.86
N ALA A 182 7.02 -20.89 -5.21
CA ALA A 182 7.19 -20.41 -6.60
C ALA A 182 8.26 -21.20 -7.38
N CYS A 183 9.48 -21.28 -6.87
CA CYS A 183 10.63 -21.85 -7.60
C CYS A 183 11.15 -23.20 -7.08
N GLY A 184 10.63 -23.69 -5.95
CA GLY A 184 11.08 -24.93 -5.32
C GLY A 184 12.40 -24.82 -4.54
N PHE A 185 13.02 -23.64 -4.47
CA PHE A 185 14.29 -23.45 -3.76
C PHE A 185 14.19 -23.82 -2.28
N ASN A 186 15.15 -24.60 -1.80
CA ASN A 186 15.27 -25.03 -0.41
C ASN A 186 16.63 -24.58 0.16
N PHE A 187 16.60 -23.69 1.16
CA PHE A 187 17.82 -23.17 1.77
C PHE A 187 18.63 -24.25 2.48
N SER A 188 17.97 -25.10 3.29
CA SER A 188 18.66 -26.14 4.07
C SER A 188 19.38 -27.16 3.19
N GLN A 189 18.75 -27.55 2.07
CA GLN A 189 19.35 -28.50 1.10
C GLN A 189 20.48 -27.86 0.29
N THR A 190 20.43 -26.56 0.04
CA THR A 190 21.41 -25.87 -0.81
C THR A 190 22.62 -25.38 -0.02
N TYR A 191 22.40 -24.86 1.19
CA TYR A 191 23.43 -24.16 1.98
C TYR A 191 23.83 -24.89 3.26
N GLY A 192 23.06 -25.86 3.73
CA GLY A 192 23.33 -26.60 4.97
C GLY A 192 22.20 -26.51 5.99
N ALA A 193 22.19 -27.44 6.95
CA ALA A 193 21.11 -27.56 7.93
C ALA A 193 21.06 -26.40 8.94
N ASP A 194 22.14 -25.64 9.11
CA ASP A 194 22.24 -24.50 10.02
C ASP A 194 21.39 -23.29 9.58
N VAL A 195 20.94 -23.26 8.32
CA VAL A 195 19.99 -22.27 7.80
C VAL A 195 18.56 -22.82 7.68
N GLU A 196 18.24 -23.92 8.37
CA GLU A 196 16.88 -24.43 8.47
C GLU A 196 15.94 -23.35 9.05
N GLY A 197 14.88 -23.04 8.31
CA GLY A 197 13.95 -21.96 8.67
C GLY A 197 14.16 -20.65 7.93
N VAL A 198 15.26 -20.47 7.20
CA VAL A 198 15.46 -19.31 6.31
C VAL A 198 14.52 -19.44 5.11
N ILE A 199 13.40 -18.71 5.17
CA ILE A 199 12.39 -18.56 4.11
C ILE A 199 11.42 -17.45 4.54
N ASP A 200 10.94 -16.65 3.59
CA ASP A 200 9.97 -15.58 3.85
C ASP A 200 8.54 -16.11 3.78
N VAL A 201 7.65 -15.52 4.58
CA VAL A 201 6.22 -15.81 4.57
C VAL A 201 5.50 -14.62 3.98
N HIS A 202 4.88 -14.84 2.84
CA HIS A 202 4.21 -13.81 2.04
C HIS A 202 2.69 -13.95 2.12
N HIS A 203 1.96 -12.85 2.26
CA HIS A 203 0.49 -12.85 2.19
C HIS A 203 0.02 -12.80 0.73
N THR A 204 -0.68 -13.83 0.27
CA THR A 204 -1.10 -13.95 -1.14
C THR A 204 -2.34 -13.12 -1.47
N LYS A 205 -3.10 -12.70 -0.47
CA LYS A 205 -4.27 -11.82 -0.65
C LYS A 205 -3.87 -10.36 -0.51
N PRO A 206 -4.22 -9.51 -1.49
CA PRO A 206 -4.13 -8.07 -1.34
C PRO A 206 -4.99 -7.60 -0.15
N LEU A 207 -4.51 -6.68 0.68
CA LEU A 207 -5.24 -6.22 1.87
C LEU A 207 -6.52 -5.45 1.58
N HIS A 208 -6.67 -4.80 0.43
CA HIS A 208 -7.93 -4.12 0.08
C HIS A 208 -9.09 -5.12 -0.04
N THR A 209 -8.78 -6.40 -0.29
CA THR A 209 -9.77 -7.47 -0.33
C THR A 209 -10.14 -8.03 1.05
N LEU A 210 -9.44 -7.60 2.11
CA LEU A 210 -9.70 -8.08 3.47
C LEU A 210 -10.68 -7.14 4.18
N GLN A 211 -11.70 -7.73 4.79
CA GLN A 211 -12.68 -7.01 5.59
C GLN A 211 -12.18 -6.77 7.03
N PRO A 212 -12.66 -5.72 7.71
CA PRO A 212 -12.39 -5.53 9.13
C PRO A 212 -12.79 -6.78 9.95
N GLY A 213 -11.82 -7.35 10.67
CA GLY A 213 -12.02 -8.59 11.45
C GLY A 213 -11.60 -9.87 10.73
N ASP A 214 -11.23 -9.81 9.45
CA ASP A 214 -10.64 -10.95 8.76
C ASP A 214 -9.35 -11.40 9.43
N LYS A 215 -9.36 -12.64 9.90
CA LYS A 215 -8.17 -13.31 10.43
C LYS A 215 -7.41 -13.91 9.25
N THR A 216 -6.12 -13.57 9.13
CA THR A 216 -5.25 -14.24 8.17
C THR A 216 -5.28 -15.75 8.42
N LYS A 217 -5.67 -16.52 7.41
CA LYS A 217 -5.61 -17.98 7.45
C LYS A 217 -4.25 -18.43 6.94
N LEU A 218 -3.77 -19.60 7.37
CA LEU A 218 -2.50 -20.15 6.87
C LEU A 218 -2.54 -20.42 5.34
N ALA A 219 -3.73 -20.63 4.78
CA ALA A 219 -3.94 -20.77 3.33
C ALA A 219 -3.76 -19.45 2.56
N ASP A 220 -3.84 -18.31 3.24
CA ASP A 220 -3.60 -16.98 2.64
C ASP A 220 -2.11 -16.60 2.66
N LEU A 221 -1.25 -17.55 3.03
CA LEU A 221 0.20 -17.37 3.15
C LEU A 221 0.93 -18.33 2.23
N ALA A 222 2.02 -17.85 1.62
CA ALA A 222 2.95 -18.63 0.83
C ALA A 222 4.37 -18.53 1.37
N LEU A 223 5.13 -19.62 1.28
CA LEU A 223 6.57 -19.62 1.54
C LEU A 223 7.33 -19.20 0.28
N LEU A 224 8.13 -18.15 0.36
CA LEU A 224 8.94 -17.65 -0.76
C LEU A 224 10.41 -17.51 -0.35
N CYS A 225 11.32 -17.79 -1.28
CA CYS A 225 12.71 -17.36 -1.12
C CYS A 225 12.83 -15.84 -1.35
N ALA A 226 13.90 -15.23 -0.84
CA ALA A 226 14.13 -13.79 -0.95
C ALA A 226 14.02 -13.26 -2.39
N ASN A 227 14.50 -14.04 -3.37
CA ASN A 227 14.43 -13.64 -4.79
C ASN A 227 12.99 -13.65 -5.31
N CYS A 228 12.22 -14.73 -5.07
CA CYS A 228 10.83 -14.81 -5.52
C CYS A 228 9.94 -13.80 -4.78
N HIS A 229 10.19 -13.56 -3.49
CA HIS A 229 9.49 -12.54 -2.72
C HIS A 229 9.73 -11.14 -3.31
N ARG A 230 10.97 -10.82 -3.67
CA ARG A 230 11.28 -9.57 -4.37
C ARG A 230 10.62 -9.48 -5.75
N VAL A 231 10.54 -10.57 -6.51
CA VAL A 231 9.84 -10.59 -7.81
C VAL A 231 8.35 -10.32 -7.66
N VAL A 232 7.68 -10.87 -6.63
CA VAL A 232 6.28 -10.56 -6.31
C VAL A 232 6.07 -9.05 -6.16
N HIS A 233 6.98 -8.38 -5.46
CA HIS A 233 6.92 -6.94 -5.17
C HIS A 233 7.63 -6.04 -6.19
N SER A 234 8.05 -6.60 -7.34
CA SER A 234 8.87 -5.89 -8.34
C SER A 234 8.09 -4.94 -9.26
N GLN A 235 6.77 -4.90 -9.14
CA GLN A 235 5.88 -4.06 -9.94
C GLN A 235 4.81 -3.44 -9.05
N ARG A 236 4.18 -2.34 -9.50
CA ARG A 236 3.09 -1.69 -8.76
C ARG A 236 1.92 -2.65 -8.56
N LYS A 237 1.48 -3.32 -9.62
CA LYS A 237 0.58 -4.48 -9.49
C LYS A 237 1.44 -5.68 -9.09
N TRP A 238 1.34 -6.10 -7.84
CA TRP A 238 2.08 -7.26 -7.35
C TRP A 238 1.71 -8.51 -8.14
N LEU A 239 2.72 -9.31 -8.47
CA LEU A 239 2.50 -10.59 -9.11
C LEU A 239 2.02 -11.60 -8.08
N SER A 240 1.06 -12.42 -8.46
CA SER A 240 0.69 -13.61 -7.70
C SER A 240 1.84 -14.62 -7.67
N VAL A 241 1.86 -15.48 -6.66
CA VAL A 241 2.83 -16.59 -6.56
C VAL A 241 2.75 -17.49 -7.80
N ALA A 242 1.54 -17.67 -8.36
CA ALA A 242 1.32 -18.42 -9.60
C ALA A 242 2.01 -17.76 -10.80
N GLU A 243 1.85 -16.45 -10.98
CA GLU A 243 2.52 -15.72 -12.07
C GLU A 243 4.05 -15.77 -11.93
N VAL A 244 4.58 -15.67 -10.70
CA VAL A 244 6.04 -15.81 -10.48
C VAL A 244 6.51 -17.23 -10.80
N LYS A 245 5.74 -18.25 -10.41
CA LYS A 245 6.03 -19.65 -10.74
C LYS A 245 6.04 -19.88 -12.25
N GLU A 246 5.02 -19.42 -12.96
CA GLU A 246 4.92 -19.54 -14.42
C GLU A 246 6.11 -18.87 -15.11
N ARG A 247 6.46 -17.65 -14.69
CA ARG A 247 7.64 -16.92 -15.21
C ARG A 247 8.93 -17.69 -14.97
N TYR A 248 9.12 -18.25 -13.77
CA TYR A 248 10.31 -19.02 -13.45
C TYR A 248 10.42 -20.28 -14.31
N GLN A 249 9.33 -21.03 -14.46
CA GLN A 249 9.28 -22.25 -15.25
C GLN A 249 9.47 -22.01 -16.75
N ALA A 250 8.90 -20.92 -17.28
CA ALA A 250 9.05 -20.57 -18.69
C ALA A 250 10.52 -20.25 -19.05
N ASN A 251 11.25 -19.55 -18.17
CA ASN A 251 12.62 -19.14 -18.43
C ASN A 251 13.66 -20.23 -18.08
N LEU A 252 13.39 -21.13 -17.13
CA LEU A 252 14.24 -22.30 -16.89
C LEU A 252 14.42 -23.16 -18.13
N LYS A 253 13.34 -23.35 -18.91
CA LYS A 253 13.38 -24.10 -20.17
C LYS A 253 14.24 -23.46 -21.25
N GLN A 254 14.46 -22.14 -21.20
CA GLN A 254 15.30 -21.41 -22.15
C GLN A 254 16.79 -21.44 -21.78
N ILE A 255 17.13 -21.63 -20.50
CA ILE A 255 18.51 -21.66 -20.01
C ILE A 255 19.11 -23.09 -20.10
N GLN A 256 18.25 -24.11 -20.14
CA GLN A 256 18.64 -25.52 -20.27
C GLN A 256 18.67 -26.02 -21.73
N MET A 257 18.39 -25.15 -22.71
CA MET A 257 18.61 -25.37 -24.15
C MET A 257 19.90 -24.69 -24.58
#